data_AF-A0A7Z0T8Q3-F1
#
_entry.id   AF-A0A7Z0T8Q3-F1
#
_cell.length_a   1.000
_cell.length_b   1.000
_cell.length_c   1.000
_cell.angle_alpha   90.00
_cell.angle_beta   90.00
_cell.angle_gamma   90.00
#
_symmetry.space_group_name_H-M   'P 1'
#
loop_
_entity.id
_entity.type
_entity.pdbx_description
1 polymer ?
#
loop_
_entity_poly.entity_id
_entity_poly.type
_entity_poly.pdbx_seq_one_letter_code
_entity_poly.pdbx_strand_id
1 'polypeptide(L)'
;MPLTIATHIRLEPRPHERNLEAGIAAAVHDPLWFLARQWQMGEHQGENASSPTWVSYGLSSQGISAADPRFDPMVIPAEAIVESEIDDWWTMGRRVRIGRRFEDHPAVDNVRKLMFLKPPPPYEYFEGQPDGLMIWLGRAGLGIADSEFGVDIPIDSASAWDSAYLLYQQSEQTAFTADQQRLMVQRHHGGLMDWYSVDAITQAGQAVPEPEACEAIPTALNYPGAPSTRWWEIENAEVDMGGYAPDSAHTPTALLTDLIFSHSDDWFLFPVMAQAGNVVTVESIEVRDAFGRTYGSQDKDEAGNPLWKGLHPPQGWTLFKVDGTTPEDAGLASQNLILWHVAELPLESAPLERVQFGLDEESNLLWAVERTVDGREVELREIDAPDSLRFNDGKPSGDACNAREYAYVPAQGIVPHWHPYTLNEEVEGGQRRLVQRHLLDFSRQEPVTMPAPEAAVLQADKNDHPHHIAPLAIPVNGIEVERRWMLARDMNGQPVLWIQRCRRSLLSPLARRLRFDVMEEANE
;
A
#
# COMPACT_ATOMS: atom_id res chain seq x y z
N MET A 1 -20.14 59.02 -54.03
CA MET A 1 -20.05 57.54 -53.93
C MET A 1 -21.35 57.04 -53.30
N PRO A 2 -22.03 56.04 -53.89
CA PRO A 2 -23.27 55.52 -53.31
C PRO A 2 -22.96 54.68 -52.06
N LEU A 3 -23.84 54.79 -51.06
CA LEU A 3 -23.78 54.02 -49.82
C LEU A 3 -24.40 52.64 -50.09
N THR A 4 -23.62 51.57 -49.97
CA THR A 4 -24.12 50.19 -50.09
C THR A 4 -24.43 49.68 -48.68
N ILE A 5 -25.71 49.43 -48.38
CA ILE A 5 -26.14 48.76 -47.14
C ILE A 5 -26.21 47.27 -47.44
N ALA A 6 -25.32 46.47 -46.84
CA ALA A 6 -25.43 45.01 -46.85
C ALA A 6 -26.28 44.58 -45.65
N THR A 7 -27.41 43.92 -45.90
CA THR A 7 -28.19 43.26 -44.85
C THR A 7 -27.71 41.83 -44.69
N HIS A 8 -27.47 41.41 -43.45
CA HIS A 8 -27.15 40.02 -43.10
C HIS A 8 -28.25 39.49 -42.17
N ILE A 9 -28.70 38.26 -42.40
CA ILE A 9 -29.63 37.56 -41.52
C ILE A 9 -28.81 36.57 -40.70
N ARG A 10 -28.74 36.79 -39.39
CA ARG A 10 -28.10 35.89 -38.43
C ARG A 10 -29.17 35.08 -37.72
N LEU A 11 -29.01 33.76 -37.69
CA LEU A 11 -29.85 32.88 -36.89
C LEU A 11 -29.26 32.84 -35.48
N GLU A 12 -30.02 33.30 -34.50
CA GLU A 12 -29.67 33.21 -33.08
C GLU A 12 -30.83 32.52 -32.34
N PRO A 13 -30.55 31.59 -31.42
CA PRO A 13 -31.58 31.03 -30.55
C PRO A 13 -32.22 32.18 -29.75
N ARG A 14 -33.53 32.08 -29.46
CA ARG A 14 -34.28 33.07 -28.67
C ARG A 14 -34.45 32.55 -27.22
N PRO A 15 -33.46 32.71 -26.34
CA PRO A 15 -33.46 32.11 -25.00
C PRO A 15 -34.51 32.67 -24.03
N HIS A 16 -35.31 33.65 -24.45
CA HIS A 16 -36.30 34.33 -23.60
C HIS A 16 -37.75 34.13 -24.07
N GLU A 17 -37.97 33.28 -25.07
CA GLU A 17 -39.31 32.97 -25.56
C GLU A 17 -40.03 32.07 -24.54
N ARG A 18 -41.10 32.60 -23.93
CA ARG A 18 -41.83 31.91 -22.83
C ARG A 18 -42.80 30.81 -23.32
N ASN A 19 -42.87 30.57 -24.62
CA ASN A 19 -43.72 29.54 -25.20
C ASN A 19 -42.87 28.30 -25.53
N LEU A 20 -42.86 27.33 -24.61
CA LEU A 20 -42.12 26.07 -24.76
C LEU A 20 -42.89 25.04 -25.59
N GLU A 21 -44.14 25.30 -25.95
CA GLU A 21 -45.05 24.32 -26.58
C GLU A 21 -44.50 23.80 -27.91
N ALA A 22 -43.87 24.66 -28.72
CA ALA A 22 -43.21 24.27 -29.96
C ALA A 22 -41.92 23.45 -29.76
N GLY A 23 -41.14 23.75 -28.71
CA GLY A 23 -39.94 22.99 -28.37
C GLY A 23 -40.28 21.61 -27.79
N ILE A 24 -41.30 21.54 -26.95
CA ILE A 24 -41.80 20.29 -26.34
C ILE A 24 -42.51 19.41 -27.36
N ALA A 25 -43.16 19.99 -28.37
CA ALA A 25 -43.79 19.23 -29.44
C ALA A 25 -42.79 18.40 -30.27
N ALA A 26 -41.49 18.72 -30.21
CA ALA A 26 -40.41 18.02 -30.92
C ALA A 26 -40.76 17.71 -32.38
N ALA A 27 -41.41 18.66 -33.06
CA ALA A 27 -41.99 18.42 -34.37
C ALA A 27 -40.90 18.19 -35.42
N VAL A 28 -40.88 17.00 -36.01
CA VAL A 28 -39.98 16.66 -37.12
C VAL A 28 -40.52 17.32 -38.38
N HIS A 29 -40.01 18.50 -38.72
CA HIS A 29 -40.45 19.26 -39.88
C HIS A 29 -39.97 18.67 -41.22
N ASP A 30 -38.81 18.01 -41.22
CA ASP A 30 -38.28 17.33 -42.39
C ASP A 30 -37.56 16.04 -41.97
N PRO A 31 -38.27 14.90 -41.98
CA PRO A 31 -37.65 13.60 -41.70
C PRO A 31 -36.53 13.25 -42.69
N LEU A 32 -36.63 13.75 -43.93
CA LEU A 32 -35.63 13.51 -44.97
C LEU A 32 -34.33 14.26 -44.67
N TRP A 33 -34.43 15.45 -44.07
CA TRP A 33 -33.26 16.21 -43.61
C TRP A 33 -32.50 15.46 -42.50
N PHE A 34 -33.20 14.83 -41.55
CA PHE A 34 -32.54 14.01 -40.52
C PHE A 34 -31.81 12.81 -41.13
N LEU A 35 -32.44 12.09 -42.06
CA LEU A 35 -31.81 10.97 -42.78
C LEU A 35 -30.64 11.43 -43.65
N ALA A 36 -30.75 12.60 -44.30
CA ALA A 36 -29.67 13.18 -45.09
C ALA A 36 -28.51 13.66 -44.21
N ARG A 37 -28.79 14.13 -42.98
CA ARG A 37 -27.77 14.46 -41.99
C ARG A 37 -27.09 13.21 -41.45
N GLN A 38 -27.82 12.14 -41.16
CA GLN A 38 -27.24 10.83 -40.82
C GLN A 38 -26.32 10.33 -41.95
N TRP A 39 -26.78 10.38 -43.21
CA TRP A 39 -25.96 10.05 -44.37
C TRP A 39 -24.71 10.93 -44.51
N GLN A 40 -24.86 12.25 -44.34
CA GLN A 40 -23.74 13.20 -44.42
C GLN A 40 -22.71 13.00 -43.31
N MET A 41 -23.15 12.62 -42.11
CA MET A 41 -22.30 12.33 -40.96
C MET A 41 -21.71 10.91 -41.01
N GLY A 42 -22.05 10.11 -42.03
CA GLY A 42 -21.49 8.78 -42.22
C GLY A 42 -22.22 7.64 -41.51
N GLU A 43 -23.30 7.91 -40.76
CA GLU A 43 -24.12 6.90 -40.05
C GLU A 43 -24.64 5.80 -40.99
N HIS A 44 -24.95 6.17 -42.24
CA HIS A 44 -25.44 5.22 -43.25
C HIS A 44 -24.33 4.37 -43.89
N GLN A 45 -23.07 4.69 -43.60
CA GLN A 45 -21.98 3.77 -43.96
C GLN A 45 -21.96 2.54 -43.07
N GLY A 46 -22.69 2.58 -41.93
CA GLY A 46 -23.02 1.46 -41.07
C GLY A 46 -22.01 0.34 -41.19
N GLU A 47 -20.89 0.45 -40.48
CA GLU A 47 -20.12 -0.76 -40.22
C GLU A 47 -21.12 -1.75 -39.62
N ASN A 48 -21.24 -2.91 -40.24
CA ASN A 48 -22.15 -3.95 -39.81
C ASN A 48 -21.56 -4.56 -38.53
N ALA A 49 -21.57 -3.77 -37.45
CA ALA A 49 -21.05 -4.10 -36.15
C ALA A 49 -22.08 -5.03 -35.51
N SER A 50 -21.94 -6.30 -35.82
CA SER A 50 -22.61 -7.36 -35.08
C SER A 50 -22.21 -7.26 -33.62
N SER A 51 -23.14 -7.47 -32.69
CA SER A 51 -22.84 -7.52 -31.27
C SER A 51 -22.56 -8.96 -30.84
N PRO A 52 -21.60 -9.18 -29.92
CA PRO A 52 -21.42 -10.49 -29.32
C PRO A 52 -22.66 -10.81 -28.48
N THR A 53 -23.14 -12.05 -28.59
CA THR A 53 -24.34 -12.54 -27.90
C THR A 53 -24.05 -13.72 -26.97
N TRP A 54 -22.94 -14.42 -27.22
CA TRP A 54 -22.49 -15.55 -26.41
C TRP A 54 -20.97 -15.64 -26.48
N VAL A 55 -20.35 -16.02 -25.37
CA VAL A 55 -18.92 -16.32 -25.29
C VAL A 55 -18.75 -17.70 -24.65
N SER A 56 -18.03 -18.59 -25.33
CA SER A 56 -17.52 -19.83 -24.75
C SER A 56 -16.02 -19.69 -24.55
N TYR A 57 -15.48 -20.08 -23.40
CA TYR A 57 -14.06 -19.92 -23.11
C TYR A 57 -13.50 -21.08 -22.30
N GLY A 58 -12.22 -21.37 -22.49
CA GLY A 58 -11.48 -22.33 -21.69
C GLY A 58 -10.77 -21.63 -20.53
N LEU A 59 -11.08 -22.02 -19.29
CA LEU A 59 -10.50 -21.44 -18.08
C LEU A 59 -9.58 -22.45 -17.39
N SER A 60 -8.34 -22.07 -17.11
CA SER A 60 -7.46 -22.82 -16.22
C SER A 60 -7.17 -22.00 -14.97
N SER A 61 -6.96 -22.67 -13.83
CA SER A 61 -6.67 -22.02 -12.55
C SER A 61 -5.62 -22.81 -11.78
N GLN A 62 -4.70 -22.10 -11.16
CA GLN A 62 -3.60 -22.66 -10.38
C GLN A 62 -3.60 -22.05 -8.99
N GLY A 63 -3.84 -22.87 -7.96
CA GLY A 63 -3.87 -22.41 -6.57
C GLY A 63 -2.52 -21.89 -6.11
N ILE A 64 -2.53 -20.71 -5.48
CA ILE A 64 -1.34 -20.10 -4.91
C ILE A 64 -1.06 -20.75 -3.55
N SER A 65 0.19 -21.13 -3.32
CA SER A 65 0.69 -21.72 -2.07
C SER A 65 1.71 -20.79 -1.42
N ALA A 66 1.64 -20.65 -0.09
CA ALA A 66 2.66 -19.95 0.68
C ALA A 66 3.83 -20.89 1.04
N ALA A 67 5.02 -20.32 1.24
CA ALA A 67 6.17 -21.10 1.72
C ALA A 67 5.99 -21.61 3.15
N ASP A 68 5.27 -20.85 3.99
CA ASP A 68 4.91 -21.26 5.34
C ASP A 68 3.62 -22.09 5.33
N PRO A 69 3.67 -23.37 5.72
CA PRO A 69 2.53 -24.29 5.63
C PRO A 69 1.40 -23.95 6.61
N ARG A 70 1.60 -22.99 7.53
CA ARG A 70 0.52 -22.49 8.40
C ARG A 70 -0.48 -21.64 7.63
N PHE A 71 -0.08 -21.10 6.48
CA PHE A 71 -0.89 -20.20 5.69
C PHE A 71 -1.31 -20.84 4.36
N ASP A 72 -2.60 -20.72 4.05
CA ASP A 72 -3.16 -21.11 2.76
C ASP A 72 -3.70 -19.85 2.05
N PRO A 73 -3.03 -19.33 1.00
CA PRO A 73 -3.46 -18.14 0.27
C PRO A 73 -4.83 -18.26 -0.43
N MET A 74 -5.36 -19.47 -0.60
CA MET A 74 -6.72 -19.67 -1.13
C MET A 74 -7.80 -19.40 -0.08
N VAL A 75 -7.42 -19.37 1.20
CA VAL A 75 -8.35 -19.26 2.32
C VAL A 75 -8.07 -18.04 3.17
N ILE A 76 -6.80 -17.70 3.37
CA ILE A 76 -6.32 -16.61 4.23
C ILE A 76 -5.92 -15.41 3.35
N PRO A 77 -6.33 -14.18 3.70
CA PRO A 77 -5.95 -12.99 2.95
C PRO A 77 -4.43 -12.88 2.75
N ALA A 78 -4.01 -12.58 1.53
CA ALA A 78 -2.60 -12.48 1.16
C ALA A 78 -1.88 -11.40 1.98
N GLU A 79 -2.56 -10.30 2.33
CA GLU A 79 -2.02 -9.26 3.21
C GLU A 79 -1.60 -9.85 4.54
N ALA A 80 -2.46 -10.66 5.16
CA ALA A 80 -2.14 -11.29 6.43
C ALA A 80 -0.92 -12.20 6.31
N ILE A 81 -0.75 -12.93 5.20
CA ILE A 81 0.39 -13.84 5.02
C ILE A 81 1.71 -13.07 4.83
N VAL A 82 1.71 -12.02 4.02
CA VAL A 82 2.89 -11.21 3.74
C VAL A 82 3.29 -10.36 4.94
N GLU A 83 2.29 -9.80 5.62
CA GLU A 83 2.50 -8.85 6.71
C GLU A 83 2.73 -9.53 8.05
N SER A 84 2.39 -10.83 8.18
CA SER A 84 2.41 -11.55 9.44
C SER A 84 3.77 -11.65 10.10
N GLU A 85 3.73 -11.30 11.38
CA GLU A 85 4.72 -11.46 12.44
C GLU A 85 4.86 -12.87 13.03
N ILE A 86 6.04 -13.25 13.53
CA ILE A 86 6.07 -14.19 14.68
C ILE A 86 5.31 -13.56 15.87
N ASP A 87 5.51 -12.25 16.06
CA ASP A 87 4.98 -11.50 17.20
C ASP A 87 3.46 -11.34 17.18
N ASP A 88 2.83 -11.49 16.01
CA ASP A 88 1.38 -11.37 15.85
C ASP A 88 0.62 -12.43 16.64
N TRP A 89 1.23 -13.60 16.79
CA TRP A 89 0.67 -14.63 17.63
C TRP A 89 0.71 -14.25 19.11
N TRP A 90 1.68 -13.44 19.54
CA TRP A 90 1.88 -13.02 20.94
C TRP A 90 0.96 -11.88 21.35
N THR A 91 -0.35 -12.07 21.18
CA THR A 91 -1.36 -11.15 21.72
C THR A 91 -1.19 -10.99 23.23
N MET A 92 -1.59 -9.84 23.76
CA MET A 92 -1.41 -9.55 25.18
C MET A 92 -2.00 -10.63 26.11
N GLY A 93 -3.19 -11.15 25.77
CA GLY A 93 -3.79 -12.27 26.49
C GLY A 93 -2.95 -13.56 26.47
N ARG A 94 -2.28 -13.87 25.35
CA ARG A 94 -1.38 -15.03 25.23
C ARG A 94 -0.08 -14.81 26.01
N ARG A 95 0.49 -13.60 25.96
CA ARG A 95 1.69 -13.23 26.75
C ARG A 95 1.43 -13.39 28.25
N VAL A 96 0.29 -12.90 28.75
CA VAL A 96 -0.13 -13.08 30.16
C VAL A 96 -0.35 -14.56 30.48
N ARG A 97 -1.12 -15.27 29.65
CA ARG A 97 -1.46 -16.69 29.89
C ARG A 97 -0.21 -17.57 29.97
N ILE A 98 0.77 -17.32 29.12
CA ILE A 98 2.04 -18.07 29.09
C ILE A 98 2.93 -17.62 30.25
N GLY A 99 3.08 -16.32 30.48
CA GLY A 99 3.90 -15.80 31.58
C GLY A 99 3.50 -16.35 32.95
N ARG A 100 2.19 -16.47 33.22
CA ARG A 100 1.67 -17.10 34.46
C ARG A 100 2.13 -18.54 34.70
N ARG A 101 2.52 -19.28 33.66
CA ARG A 101 3.06 -20.64 33.83
C ARG A 101 4.45 -20.65 34.48
N PHE A 102 5.15 -19.52 34.41
CA PHE A 102 6.52 -19.35 34.88
C PHE A 102 6.61 -18.42 36.09
N GLU A 103 5.49 -18.05 36.71
CA GLU A 103 5.45 -17.15 37.88
C GLU A 103 6.32 -17.66 39.04
N ASP A 104 6.30 -18.98 39.28
CA ASP A 104 7.10 -19.65 40.30
C ASP A 104 8.44 -20.21 39.76
N HIS A 105 8.81 -19.90 38.50
CA HIS A 105 10.01 -20.47 37.90
C HIS A 105 11.27 -19.76 38.42
N PRO A 106 12.25 -20.47 39.01
CA PRO A 106 13.38 -19.86 39.70
C PRO A 106 14.30 -19.04 38.78
N ALA A 107 14.31 -19.32 37.48
CA ALA A 107 15.07 -18.52 36.51
C ALA A 107 14.36 -17.21 36.07
N VAL A 108 13.07 -17.09 36.34
CA VAL A 108 12.23 -15.95 35.93
C VAL A 108 11.97 -15.00 37.11
N ASP A 109 11.96 -15.55 38.33
CA ASP A 109 11.66 -14.80 39.55
C ASP A 109 12.51 -13.54 39.70
N ASN A 110 11.83 -12.41 39.93
CA ASN A 110 12.42 -11.07 40.13
C ASN A 110 13.34 -10.55 39.01
N VAL A 111 13.30 -11.12 37.80
CA VAL A 111 14.08 -10.62 36.66
C VAL A 111 13.27 -9.54 35.93
N ARG A 112 13.53 -8.26 36.24
CA ARG A 112 12.78 -7.09 35.71
C ARG A 112 12.57 -7.10 34.19
N LYS A 113 13.55 -7.54 33.40
CA LYS A 113 13.45 -7.60 31.92
C LYS A 113 12.49 -8.68 31.38
N LEU A 114 12.04 -9.60 32.23
CA LEU A 114 11.08 -10.65 31.88
C LEU A 114 9.66 -10.32 32.35
N MET A 115 9.45 -9.15 32.94
CA MET A 115 8.17 -8.70 33.44
C MET A 115 7.56 -7.68 32.48
N PHE A 116 6.23 -7.54 32.50
CA PHE A 116 5.58 -6.44 31.79
C PHE A 116 6.02 -5.09 32.37
N LEU A 117 6.54 -4.23 31.51
CA LEU A 117 6.89 -2.85 31.82
C LEU A 117 5.90 -1.94 31.09
N LYS A 118 5.09 -1.16 31.84
CA LYS A 118 4.10 -0.23 31.27
C LYS A 118 3.21 -0.81 30.15
N PRO A 119 2.55 -1.98 30.33
CA PRO A 119 1.76 -2.59 29.27
C PRO A 119 0.65 -1.64 28.75
N PRO A 120 0.23 -1.81 27.48
CA PRO A 120 -0.71 -0.90 26.84
C PRO A 120 -2.12 -1.02 27.46
N PRO A 121 -2.98 0.00 27.35
CA PRO A 121 -4.36 -0.09 27.79
C PRO A 121 -5.13 -1.22 27.08
N PRO A 122 -6.05 -1.94 27.76
CA PRO A 122 -6.44 -1.83 29.18
C PRO A 122 -5.63 -2.76 30.11
N TYR A 123 -4.42 -3.16 29.73
CA TYR A 123 -3.63 -4.20 30.39
C TYR A 123 -2.69 -3.69 31.48
N GLU A 124 -2.82 -2.44 31.92
CA GLU A 124 -1.94 -1.79 32.91
C GLU A 124 -1.80 -2.60 34.21
N TYR A 125 -2.87 -3.28 34.63
CA TYR A 125 -2.89 -4.08 35.86
C TYR A 125 -1.99 -5.32 35.82
N PHE A 126 -1.43 -5.67 34.66
CA PHE A 126 -0.43 -6.72 34.51
C PHE A 126 1.00 -6.24 34.69
N GLU A 127 1.23 -4.95 34.92
CA GLU A 127 2.57 -4.42 35.16
C GLU A 127 3.27 -5.15 36.31
N GLY A 128 4.54 -5.52 36.09
CA GLY A 128 5.34 -6.29 37.04
C GLY A 128 5.07 -7.80 37.06
N GLN A 129 4.07 -8.31 36.33
CA GLN A 129 3.85 -9.75 36.16
C GLN A 129 4.75 -10.35 35.06
N PRO A 130 5.03 -11.67 35.09
CA PRO A 130 5.85 -12.32 34.06
C PRO A 130 5.23 -12.21 32.66
N ASP A 131 6.08 -11.87 31.68
CA ASP A 131 5.72 -11.69 30.29
C ASP A 131 6.15 -12.90 29.46
N GLY A 132 5.17 -13.68 28.99
CA GLY A 132 5.42 -14.91 28.25
C GLY A 132 6.27 -14.73 26.99
N LEU A 133 6.18 -13.59 26.30
CA LEU A 133 7.00 -13.33 25.10
C LEU A 133 8.46 -13.09 25.51
N MET A 134 8.70 -12.27 26.54
CA MET A 134 10.05 -11.99 26.99
C MET A 134 10.75 -13.24 27.54
N ILE A 135 9.98 -14.12 28.21
CA ILE A 135 10.47 -15.42 28.67
C ILE A 135 10.76 -16.34 27.48
N TRP A 136 9.89 -16.38 26.46
CA TRP A 136 10.13 -17.15 25.23
C TRP A 136 11.40 -16.69 24.51
N LEU A 137 11.59 -15.39 24.33
CA LEU A 137 12.80 -14.84 23.69
C LEU A 137 14.06 -15.11 24.53
N GLY A 138 13.95 -15.07 25.87
CA GLY A 138 15.06 -15.34 26.79
C GLY A 138 15.35 -16.81 27.08
N ARG A 139 14.50 -17.74 26.62
CA ARG A 139 14.45 -19.15 27.08
C ARG A 139 15.79 -19.88 27.01
N ALA A 140 16.55 -19.67 25.94
CA ALA A 140 17.84 -20.31 25.73
C ALA A 140 18.87 -19.91 26.81
N GLY A 141 18.90 -18.64 27.18
CA GLY A 141 19.77 -18.14 28.26
C GLY A 141 19.27 -18.51 29.66
N LEU A 142 17.97 -18.80 29.81
CA LEU A 142 17.35 -19.23 31.06
C LEU A 142 17.39 -20.74 31.27
N GLY A 143 17.77 -21.52 30.24
CA GLY A 143 17.79 -22.98 30.28
C GLY A 143 16.40 -23.62 30.28
N ILE A 144 15.37 -22.91 29.79
CA ILE A 144 13.99 -23.39 29.72
C ILE A 144 13.77 -24.06 28.36
N ALA A 145 13.27 -25.29 28.34
CA ALA A 145 13.05 -26.03 27.09
C ALA A 145 11.77 -25.58 26.37
N ASP A 146 11.77 -25.60 25.03
CA ASP A 146 10.61 -25.23 24.20
C ASP A 146 9.35 -26.03 24.55
N SER A 147 9.51 -27.30 24.96
CA SER A 147 8.40 -28.18 25.37
C SER A 147 7.68 -27.71 26.63
N GLU A 148 8.32 -26.93 27.50
CA GLU A 148 7.72 -26.38 28.72
C GLU A 148 6.67 -25.31 28.41
N PHE A 149 6.74 -24.69 27.24
CA PHE A 149 5.77 -23.70 26.81
C PHE A 149 4.52 -24.30 26.15
N GLY A 150 4.54 -25.59 25.82
CA GLY A 150 3.43 -26.32 25.19
C GLY A 150 3.41 -26.23 23.65
N VAL A 151 2.41 -26.90 23.05
CA VAL A 151 2.35 -27.14 21.59
C VAL A 151 1.76 -25.99 20.76
N ASP A 152 1.18 -24.98 21.42
CA ASP A 152 0.44 -23.92 20.72
C ASP A 152 1.34 -22.81 20.17
N ILE A 153 2.61 -22.76 20.58
CA ILE A 153 3.53 -21.69 20.19
C ILE A 153 3.97 -21.89 18.75
N PRO A 154 3.83 -20.88 17.88
CA PRO A 154 4.28 -20.97 16.50
C PRO A 154 5.80 -21.17 16.43
N ILE A 155 6.21 -21.94 15.43
CA ILE A 155 7.62 -22.06 15.04
C ILE A 155 8.07 -20.69 14.51
N ASP A 156 9.33 -20.32 14.77
CA ASP A 156 9.93 -19.10 14.24
C ASP A 156 9.84 -19.07 12.71
N SER A 157 9.23 -18.02 12.14
CA SER A 157 9.15 -17.75 10.70
C SER A 157 9.95 -16.51 10.31
N ALA A 158 10.44 -16.47 9.08
CA ALA A 158 11.08 -15.28 8.56
C ALA A 158 10.01 -14.21 8.27
N SER A 159 10.17 -13.01 8.85
CA SER A 159 9.35 -11.85 8.47
C SER A 159 9.78 -11.38 7.07
N ALA A 160 8.80 -10.98 6.25
CA ALA A 160 9.08 -10.33 4.97
C ALA A 160 9.46 -8.85 5.14
N TRP A 161 9.40 -8.29 6.35
CA TRP A 161 9.73 -6.89 6.58
C TRP A 161 11.25 -6.65 6.49
N ASP A 162 11.67 -5.82 5.54
CA ASP A 162 13.04 -5.32 5.45
C ASP A 162 13.16 -4.01 6.22
N SER A 163 13.81 -4.07 7.39
CA SER A 163 14.00 -2.90 8.26
C SER A 163 14.88 -1.81 7.63
N ALA A 164 15.78 -2.17 6.72
CA ALA A 164 16.66 -1.21 6.07
C ALA A 164 15.94 -0.39 4.98
N TYR A 165 14.95 -0.98 4.33
CA TYR A 165 14.15 -0.30 3.29
C TYR A 165 12.77 0.16 3.78
N LEU A 166 12.34 -0.29 4.95
CA LEU A 166 11.03 -0.02 5.55
C LEU A 166 9.88 -0.44 4.62
N LEU A 167 10.03 -1.63 4.04
CA LEU A 167 9.12 -2.23 3.07
C LEU A 167 9.07 -3.74 3.26
N TYR A 168 7.99 -4.38 2.83
CA TYR A 168 7.94 -5.83 2.71
C TYR A 168 8.68 -6.26 1.43
N GLN A 169 9.63 -7.16 1.60
CA GLN A 169 10.42 -7.81 0.55
C GLN A 169 10.54 -9.30 0.87
N GLN A 170 9.89 -10.13 0.06
CA GLN A 170 10.03 -11.57 0.17
C GLN A 170 11.34 -12.04 -0.47
N SER A 171 11.97 -13.04 0.16
CA SER A 171 13.06 -13.79 -0.45
C SER A 171 12.52 -15.03 -1.16
N GLU A 172 13.40 -15.79 -1.84
CA GLU A 172 13.02 -17.06 -2.45
C GLU A 172 12.46 -18.08 -1.44
N GLN A 173 12.86 -17.99 -0.17
CA GLN A 173 12.41 -18.90 0.89
C GLN A 173 11.01 -18.57 1.42
N THR A 174 10.53 -17.34 1.20
CA THR A 174 9.22 -16.87 1.68
C THR A 174 8.24 -16.58 0.55
N ALA A 175 8.69 -16.67 -0.70
CA ALA A 175 7.88 -16.40 -1.88
C ALA A 175 6.68 -17.35 -1.99
N PHE A 176 5.61 -16.87 -2.60
CA PHE A 176 4.49 -17.72 -2.99
C PHE A 176 4.86 -18.55 -4.23
N THR A 177 4.11 -19.61 -4.44
CA THR A 177 4.26 -20.48 -5.62
C THR A 177 2.90 -20.84 -6.20
N ALA A 178 2.79 -20.95 -7.51
CA ALA A 178 1.66 -21.51 -8.23
C ALA A 178 2.22 -22.44 -9.31
N ASP A 179 2.17 -23.75 -9.07
CA ASP A 179 2.85 -24.75 -9.90
C ASP A 179 4.35 -24.43 -10.13
N GLN A 180 4.78 -24.13 -11.37
CA GLN A 180 6.15 -23.78 -11.73
C GLN A 180 6.44 -22.26 -11.71
N GLN A 181 5.47 -21.46 -11.24
CA GLN A 181 5.60 -20.01 -11.10
C GLN A 181 5.95 -19.69 -9.65
N ARG A 182 7.03 -18.93 -9.46
CA ARG A 182 7.33 -18.30 -8.18
C ARG A 182 6.83 -16.86 -8.22
N LEU A 183 6.12 -16.44 -7.18
CA LEU A 183 5.51 -15.13 -7.06
C LEU A 183 6.13 -14.43 -5.84
N MET A 184 6.89 -13.36 -6.08
CA MET A 184 7.71 -12.68 -5.08
C MET A 184 7.18 -11.27 -4.83
N VAL A 185 6.70 -11.02 -3.61
CA VAL A 185 6.27 -9.68 -3.22
C VAL A 185 7.50 -8.80 -2.97
N GLN A 186 7.63 -7.74 -3.74
CA GLN A 186 8.76 -6.81 -3.67
C GLN A 186 8.29 -5.38 -3.43
N ARG A 187 9.02 -4.68 -2.56
CA ARG A 187 8.82 -3.25 -2.27
C ARG A 187 7.38 -2.91 -1.84
N HIS A 188 6.68 -3.85 -1.20
CA HIS A 188 5.30 -3.64 -0.77
C HIS A 188 5.25 -2.74 0.46
N HIS A 189 4.36 -1.76 0.43
CA HIS A 189 4.27 -0.72 1.46
C HIS A 189 3.43 -1.14 2.68
N GLY A 190 2.79 -2.31 2.61
CA GLY A 190 1.72 -2.71 3.52
C GLY A 190 0.36 -2.17 3.05
N GLY A 191 -0.67 -2.99 3.20
CA GLY A 191 -2.02 -2.76 2.69
C GLY A 191 -2.38 -3.75 1.59
N LEU A 192 -3.36 -3.35 0.77
CA LEU A 192 -3.97 -4.15 -0.29
C LEU A 192 -2.93 -4.86 -1.18
N MET A 193 -3.12 -6.15 -1.37
CA MET A 193 -2.38 -6.95 -2.35
C MET A 193 -3.12 -6.97 -3.69
N ASP A 194 -2.41 -6.75 -4.78
CA ASP A 194 -2.96 -6.80 -6.14
C ASP A 194 -1.93 -7.38 -7.13
N TRP A 195 -2.30 -7.50 -8.41
CA TRP A 195 -1.43 -8.02 -9.47
C TRP A 195 -0.10 -7.27 -9.56
N TYR A 196 -0.07 -5.97 -9.26
CA TYR A 196 1.15 -5.15 -9.32
C TYR A 196 2.04 -5.25 -8.06
N SER A 197 1.56 -5.93 -7.02
CA SER A 197 2.29 -6.05 -5.76
C SER A 197 3.33 -7.18 -5.78
N VAL A 198 3.43 -7.91 -6.89
CA VAL A 198 4.23 -9.12 -7.00
C VAL A 198 4.96 -9.14 -8.33
N ASP A 199 6.18 -9.67 -8.31
CA ASP A 199 6.95 -10.04 -9.49
C ASP A 199 6.94 -11.57 -9.62
N ALA A 200 7.11 -12.10 -10.83
CA ALA A 200 7.10 -13.54 -11.07
C ALA A 200 8.40 -14.06 -11.67
N ILE A 201 8.72 -15.32 -11.35
CA ILE A 201 9.75 -16.10 -12.04
C ILE A 201 9.09 -17.38 -12.53
N THR A 202 8.91 -17.49 -13.84
CA THR A 202 8.30 -18.66 -14.48
C THR A 202 9.38 -19.61 -14.98
N GLN A 203 9.39 -20.85 -14.49
CA GLN A 203 10.30 -21.88 -15.00
C GLN A 203 9.76 -22.53 -16.29
N ALA A 204 10.66 -22.95 -17.17
CA ALA A 204 10.31 -23.60 -18.43
C ALA A 204 9.80 -25.04 -18.19
N GLY A 205 8.67 -25.39 -18.80
CA GLY A 205 8.06 -26.73 -18.69
C GLY A 205 6.64 -26.75 -18.13
N GLN A 206 5.94 -25.61 -18.16
CA GLN A 206 4.58 -25.43 -17.66
C GLN A 206 3.64 -26.49 -18.24
N ALA A 207 3.11 -27.36 -17.39
CA ALA A 207 1.99 -28.20 -17.77
C ALA A 207 0.75 -27.30 -17.71
N VAL A 208 0.17 -26.99 -18.87
CA VAL A 208 -1.10 -26.24 -18.92
C VAL A 208 -2.17 -27.15 -18.29
N PRO A 209 -2.83 -26.73 -17.20
CA PRO A 209 -3.94 -27.49 -16.64
C PRO A 209 -5.00 -27.69 -17.71
N GLU A 210 -5.69 -28.83 -17.73
CA GLU A 210 -6.78 -29.03 -18.68
C GLU A 210 -7.86 -27.95 -18.43
N PRO A 211 -8.17 -27.12 -19.44
CA PRO A 211 -9.08 -25.99 -19.22
C PRO A 211 -10.52 -26.48 -19.04
N GLU A 212 -11.20 -25.89 -18.07
CA GLU A 212 -12.65 -26.03 -17.88
C GLU A 212 -13.39 -25.25 -18.98
N ALA A 213 -14.39 -25.87 -19.60
CA ALA A 213 -15.23 -25.21 -20.59
C ALA A 213 -16.31 -24.38 -19.88
N CYS A 214 -16.27 -23.06 -20.08
CA CYS A 214 -17.18 -22.10 -19.49
C CYS A 214 -17.97 -21.34 -20.56
N GLU A 215 -19.12 -20.79 -20.16
CA GLU A 215 -19.96 -19.95 -21.02
C GLU A 215 -20.35 -18.67 -20.28
N ALA A 216 -20.47 -17.57 -21.02
CA ALA A 216 -20.87 -16.28 -20.50
C ALA A 216 -21.67 -15.48 -21.53
N ILE A 217 -22.53 -14.59 -21.01
CA ILE A 217 -23.26 -13.62 -21.83
C ILE A 217 -22.48 -12.30 -21.77
N PRO A 218 -21.99 -11.80 -22.92
CA PRO A 218 -21.31 -10.52 -22.96
C PRO A 218 -22.31 -9.36 -22.82
N THR A 219 -21.86 -8.28 -22.21
CA THR A 219 -22.60 -7.03 -22.05
C THR A 219 -21.74 -5.88 -22.54
N ALA A 220 -22.36 -4.85 -23.12
CA ALA A 220 -21.65 -3.61 -23.42
C ALA A 220 -21.00 -3.07 -22.14
N LEU A 221 -19.76 -2.58 -22.26
CA LEU A 221 -19.05 -1.94 -21.17
C LEU A 221 -19.86 -0.73 -20.69
N ASN A 222 -20.12 -0.66 -19.39
CA ASN A 222 -20.77 0.48 -18.76
C ASN A 222 -20.02 0.82 -17.46
N TYR A 223 -19.94 2.11 -17.15
CA TYR A 223 -19.27 2.63 -15.96
C TYR A 223 -19.95 3.92 -15.49
N PRO A 224 -19.83 4.28 -14.20
CA PRO A 224 -20.39 5.54 -13.70
C PRO A 224 -19.87 6.75 -14.48
N GLY A 225 -20.77 7.60 -14.98
CA GLY A 225 -20.42 8.75 -15.82
C GLY A 225 -20.12 8.42 -17.29
N ALA A 226 -20.41 7.20 -17.76
CA ALA A 226 -20.34 6.88 -19.18
C ALA A 226 -21.42 7.62 -19.99
N PRO A 227 -21.10 8.15 -21.18
CA PRO A 227 -22.10 8.74 -22.04
C PRO A 227 -23.11 7.69 -22.52
N SER A 228 -24.39 8.07 -22.61
CA SER A 228 -25.43 7.19 -23.15
C SER A 228 -25.23 6.99 -24.65
N THR A 229 -24.99 5.74 -25.06
CA THR A 229 -24.63 5.35 -26.43
C THR A 229 -25.76 5.53 -27.46
N ARG A 230 -27.01 5.69 -27.02
CA ARG A 230 -28.18 5.71 -27.93
C ARG A 230 -29.06 6.95 -27.82
N TRP A 231 -28.99 7.69 -26.72
CA TRP A 231 -29.88 8.80 -26.43
C TRP A 231 -29.10 9.95 -25.82
N TRP A 232 -29.43 11.17 -26.21
CA TRP A 232 -29.05 12.34 -25.43
C TRP A 232 -29.72 12.25 -24.05
N GLU A 233 -28.89 12.24 -23.01
CA GLU A 233 -29.30 12.29 -21.61
C GLU A 233 -28.45 13.35 -20.90
N ILE A 234 -29.01 14.00 -19.87
CA ILE A 234 -28.21 14.81 -18.94
C ILE A 234 -27.67 13.83 -17.91
N GLU A 235 -26.40 13.48 -18.04
CA GLU A 235 -25.73 12.44 -17.25
C GLU A 235 -25.84 12.72 -15.73
N ASN A 236 -26.05 11.65 -14.96
CA ASN A 236 -26.09 11.72 -13.51
C ASN A 236 -24.65 11.80 -12.97
N ALA A 237 -24.32 12.90 -12.31
CA ALA A 237 -22.96 13.35 -12.02
C ALA A 237 -22.29 12.68 -10.80
N GLU A 238 -22.41 11.36 -10.61
CA GLU A 238 -21.62 10.69 -9.57
C GLU A 238 -20.12 10.74 -9.87
N VAL A 239 -19.75 10.72 -11.15
CA VAL A 239 -18.36 10.88 -11.63
C VAL A 239 -18.36 11.80 -12.86
N ASP A 240 -17.64 12.92 -12.78
CA ASP A 240 -17.43 13.84 -13.91
C ASP A 240 -16.02 13.63 -14.49
N MET A 241 -15.92 12.76 -15.51
CA MET A 241 -14.65 12.49 -16.17
C MET A 241 -14.17 13.66 -17.05
N GLY A 242 -15.07 14.57 -17.44
CA GLY A 242 -14.75 15.79 -18.19
C GLY A 242 -14.35 16.99 -17.31
N GLY A 243 -14.61 16.92 -16.00
CA GLY A 243 -14.29 17.96 -15.02
C GLY A 243 -12.79 18.18 -14.82
N TYR A 244 -11.97 17.22 -15.23
CA TYR A 244 -10.52 17.36 -15.33
C TYR A 244 -10.16 17.74 -16.76
N ALA A 245 -9.95 19.04 -16.98
CA ALA A 245 -9.49 19.52 -18.27
C ALA A 245 -8.21 18.77 -18.68
N PRO A 246 -8.14 18.19 -19.89
CA PRO A 246 -6.95 17.47 -20.33
C PRO A 246 -5.76 18.42 -20.33
N ASP A 247 -4.76 18.10 -19.50
CA ASP A 247 -3.52 18.85 -19.40
C ASP A 247 -2.44 18.14 -20.22
N SER A 248 -1.70 18.91 -21.02
CA SER A 248 -0.52 18.43 -21.74
C SER A 248 0.55 17.80 -20.84
N ALA A 249 0.63 18.18 -19.56
CA ALA A 249 1.52 17.55 -18.60
C ALA A 249 0.99 16.18 -18.08
N HIS A 250 -0.28 15.85 -18.37
CA HIS A 250 -0.99 14.67 -17.90
C HIS A 250 -1.55 13.86 -19.09
N THR A 251 -0.67 13.38 -19.96
CA THR A 251 -1.00 12.53 -21.12
C THR A 251 -1.97 11.37 -20.82
N PRO A 252 -1.89 10.67 -19.67
CA PRO A 252 -2.84 9.61 -19.34
C PRO A 252 -4.29 10.08 -19.30
N THR A 253 -4.56 11.27 -18.73
CA THR A 253 -5.92 11.83 -18.66
C THR A 253 -6.45 12.14 -20.05
N ALA A 254 -5.62 12.72 -20.93
CA ALA A 254 -6.01 12.99 -22.32
C ALA A 254 -6.32 11.71 -23.11
N LEU A 255 -5.52 10.64 -22.93
CA LEU A 255 -5.79 9.34 -23.54
C LEU A 255 -7.08 8.71 -23.02
N LEU A 256 -7.32 8.78 -21.70
CA LEU A 256 -8.55 8.28 -21.08
C LEU A 256 -9.78 9.01 -21.62
N THR A 257 -9.72 10.34 -21.72
CA THR A 257 -10.78 11.17 -22.31
C THR A 257 -11.09 10.75 -23.75
N ASP A 258 -10.07 10.60 -24.60
CA ASP A 258 -10.28 10.17 -26.00
C ASP A 258 -10.86 8.75 -26.09
N LEU A 259 -10.33 7.82 -25.30
CA LEU A 259 -10.82 6.44 -25.24
C LEU A 259 -12.31 6.37 -24.87
N ILE A 260 -12.72 7.14 -23.85
CA ILE A 260 -14.08 7.14 -23.33
C ILE A 260 -15.06 7.79 -24.31
N PHE A 261 -14.72 8.96 -24.86
CA PHE A 261 -15.66 9.72 -25.68
C PHE A 261 -15.67 9.29 -27.14
N SER A 262 -14.58 8.73 -27.66
CA SER A 262 -14.47 8.36 -29.08
C SER A 262 -14.65 6.87 -29.36
N HIS A 263 -14.45 5.99 -28.37
CA HIS A 263 -14.31 4.55 -28.61
C HIS A 263 -15.09 3.63 -27.66
N SER A 264 -15.91 4.15 -26.74
CA SER A 264 -16.60 3.32 -25.74
C SER A 264 -17.72 2.45 -26.30
N ASP A 265 -18.30 2.80 -27.45
CA ASP A 265 -19.47 2.12 -28.03
C ASP A 265 -19.21 0.68 -28.51
N ASP A 266 -17.94 0.31 -28.76
CA ASP A 266 -17.56 -0.99 -29.34
C ASP A 266 -17.02 -1.99 -28.29
N TRP A 267 -17.09 -1.64 -27.00
CA TRP A 267 -16.44 -2.41 -25.95
C TRP A 267 -17.45 -3.32 -25.24
N PHE A 268 -17.10 -4.59 -25.12
CA PHE A 268 -17.92 -5.59 -24.43
C PHE A 268 -17.11 -6.27 -23.33
N LEU A 269 -17.78 -6.57 -22.23
CA LEU A 269 -17.27 -7.35 -21.12
C LEU A 269 -18.05 -8.66 -21.03
N PHE A 270 -17.41 -9.74 -20.60
CA PHE A 270 -18.10 -10.95 -20.17
C PHE A 270 -17.55 -11.40 -18.81
N PRO A 271 -18.38 -11.95 -17.92
CA PRO A 271 -17.93 -12.39 -16.61
C PRO A 271 -17.05 -13.64 -16.73
N VAL A 272 -15.89 -13.60 -16.08
CA VAL A 272 -15.04 -14.77 -15.82
C VAL A 272 -15.21 -15.16 -14.36
N MET A 273 -15.84 -16.31 -14.12
CA MET A 273 -16.08 -16.81 -12.77
C MET A 273 -14.84 -17.56 -12.29
N ALA A 274 -14.02 -16.90 -11.48
CA ALA A 274 -12.78 -17.47 -10.97
C ALA A 274 -12.68 -17.33 -9.44
N GLN A 275 -11.88 -18.20 -8.83
CA GLN A 275 -11.66 -18.21 -7.38
C GLN A 275 -10.45 -17.36 -7.00
N ALA A 276 -10.59 -16.58 -5.94
CA ALA A 276 -9.46 -15.86 -5.34
C ALA A 276 -8.40 -16.84 -4.79
N GLY A 277 -7.17 -16.36 -4.64
CA GLY A 277 -5.99 -17.17 -4.30
C GLY A 277 -5.48 -18.05 -5.45
N ASN A 278 -5.79 -17.71 -6.70
CA ASN A 278 -5.37 -18.47 -7.88
C ASN A 278 -4.69 -17.57 -8.92
N VAL A 279 -3.78 -18.16 -9.69
CA VAL A 279 -3.40 -17.64 -11.00
C VAL A 279 -4.35 -18.22 -12.03
N VAL A 280 -5.05 -17.37 -12.75
CA VAL A 280 -6.14 -17.72 -13.66
C VAL A 280 -5.72 -17.40 -15.08
N THR A 281 -6.02 -18.31 -16.01
CA THR A 281 -5.68 -18.15 -17.42
C THR A 281 -6.88 -18.46 -18.30
N VAL A 282 -7.20 -17.55 -19.22
CA VAL A 282 -8.16 -17.79 -20.29
C VAL A 282 -7.41 -18.36 -21.50
N GLU A 283 -7.49 -19.68 -21.68
CA GLU A 283 -6.73 -20.43 -22.68
C GLU A 283 -7.31 -20.29 -24.10
N SER A 284 -8.64 -20.17 -24.19
CA SER A 284 -9.36 -20.04 -25.46
C SER A 284 -10.61 -19.20 -25.29
N ILE A 285 -11.01 -18.51 -26.35
CA ILE A 285 -12.23 -17.70 -26.41
C ILE A 285 -12.88 -17.97 -27.77
N GLU A 286 -14.18 -18.29 -27.76
CA GLU A 286 -15.04 -18.34 -28.93
C GLU A 286 -16.21 -17.38 -28.71
N VAL A 287 -16.35 -16.41 -29.60
CA VAL A 287 -17.41 -15.40 -29.55
C VAL A 287 -18.44 -15.72 -30.62
N ARG A 288 -19.71 -15.76 -30.25
CA ARG A 288 -20.82 -15.86 -31.19
C ARG A 288 -21.58 -14.54 -31.27
N ASP A 289 -21.78 -14.07 -32.49
CA ASP A 289 -22.44 -12.80 -32.75
C ASP A 289 -23.97 -12.92 -32.94
N ALA A 290 -24.65 -11.78 -33.07
CA ALA A 290 -26.09 -11.72 -33.25
C ALA A 290 -26.60 -12.34 -34.58
N PHE A 291 -25.72 -12.53 -35.56
CA PHE A 291 -26.04 -13.22 -36.82
C PHE A 291 -25.74 -14.72 -36.77
N GLY A 292 -25.24 -15.23 -35.64
CA GLY A 292 -24.90 -16.64 -35.43
C GLY A 292 -23.54 -17.04 -36.01
N ARG A 293 -22.67 -16.08 -36.35
CA ARG A 293 -21.28 -16.34 -36.75
C ARG A 293 -20.42 -16.52 -35.50
N THR A 294 -19.43 -17.41 -35.60
CA THR A 294 -18.50 -17.73 -34.51
C THR A 294 -17.09 -17.28 -34.88
N TYR A 295 -16.37 -16.79 -33.88
CA TYR A 295 -15.03 -16.24 -33.99
C TYR A 295 -14.17 -16.82 -32.86
N GLY A 296 -13.21 -17.68 -33.16
CA GLY A 296 -12.37 -18.37 -32.17
C GLY A 296 -10.95 -17.82 -32.09
N SER A 297 -10.40 -17.66 -30.88
CA SER A 297 -8.98 -17.33 -30.68
C SER A 297 -8.03 -18.41 -31.23
N GLN A 298 -8.52 -19.60 -31.56
CA GLN A 298 -7.73 -20.65 -32.18
C GLN A 298 -7.79 -20.65 -33.72
N ASP A 299 -8.65 -19.81 -34.31
CA ASP A 299 -8.81 -19.70 -35.75
C ASP A 299 -7.56 -19.08 -36.38
N LYS A 300 -6.98 -19.78 -37.37
CA LYS A 300 -5.74 -19.38 -38.04
C LYS A 300 -5.91 -19.30 -39.55
N ASP A 301 -5.16 -18.39 -40.17
CA ASP A 301 -5.04 -18.32 -41.63
C ASP A 301 -4.18 -19.47 -42.18
N GLU A 302 -4.07 -19.57 -43.50
CA GLU A 302 -3.25 -20.60 -44.16
C GLU A 302 -1.76 -20.50 -43.79
N ALA A 303 -1.30 -19.32 -43.33
CA ALA A 303 0.06 -19.08 -42.86
C ALA A 303 0.25 -19.34 -41.36
N GLY A 304 -0.80 -19.74 -40.64
CA GLY A 304 -0.78 -20.04 -39.21
C GLY A 304 -0.91 -18.81 -38.29
N ASN A 305 -1.19 -17.62 -38.83
CA ASN A 305 -1.43 -16.43 -38.03
C ASN A 305 -2.86 -16.41 -37.50
N PRO A 306 -3.11 -15.83 -36.31
CA PRO A 306 -4.47 -15.64 -35.80
C PRO A 306 -5.35 -14.85 -36.77
N LEU A 307 -6.52 -15.40 -37.12
CA LEU A 307 -7.51 -14.71 -37.95
C LEU A 307 -8.12 -13.52 -37.22
N TRP A 308 -8.43 -13.69 -35.93
CA TRP A 308 -9.14 -12.69 -35.12
C TRP A 308 -8.21 -12.08 -34.07
N LYS A 309 -7.38 -11.12 -34.50
CA LYS A 309 -6.37 -10.48 -33.62
C LYS A 309 -6.93 -9.88 -32.33
N GLY A 310 -8.18 -9.41 -32.35
CA GLY A 310 -8.85 -8.85 -31.16
C GLY A 310 -9.17 -9.88 -30.06
N LEU A 311 -9.10 -11.19 -30.37
CA LEU A 311 -9.23 -12.27 -29.39
C LEU A 311 -7.89 -12.70 -28.80
N HIS A 312 -6.82 -11.94 -29.08
CA HIS A 312 -5.49 -12.16 -28.53
C HIS A 312 -4.98 -10.90 -27.83
N PRO A 313 -4.16 -11.04 -26.78
CA PRO A 313 -3.45 -9.91 -26.21
C PRO A 313 -2.62 -9.19 -27.29
N PRO A 314 -2.65 -7.84 -27.35
CA PRO A 314 -1.85 -7.10 -28.30
C PRO A 314 -0.35 -7.31 -28.04
N GLN A 315 0.45 -7.39 -29.11
CA GLN A 315 1.88 -7.58 -28.99
C GLN A 315 2.55 -6.35 -28.38
N GLY A 316 3.31 -6.54 -27.30
CA GLY A 316 4.09 -5.48 -26.66
C GLY A 316 3.30 -4.56 -25.73
N TRP A 317 2.02 -4.86 -25.45
CA TRP A 317 1.20 -4.08 -24.51
C TRP A 317 0.28 -4.98 -23.68
N THR A 318 0.13 -4.65 -22.40
CA THR A 318 -0.81 -5.29 -21.48
C THR A 318 -1.01 -4.39 -20.26
N LEU A 319 -2.21 -4.40 -19.67
CA LEU A 319 -2.57 -3.58 -18.50
C LEU A 319 -2.26 -4.28 -17.18
N PHE A 320 -2.48 -5.59 -17.10
CA PHE A 320 -2.41 -6.38 -15.88
C PHE A 320 -1.23 -7.35 -15.96
N LYS A 321 -0.03 -6.79 -16.16
CA LYS A 321 1.19 -7.58 -16.36
C LYS A 321 1.92 -7.78 -15.05
N VAL A 322 2.31 -9.01 -14.79
CA VAL A 322 3.25 -9.37 -13.73
C VAL A 322 4.61 -9.57 -14.38
N ASP A 323 5.54 -8.67 -14.08
CA ASP A 323 6.88 -8.67 -14.68
C ASP A 323 7.82 -9.69 -14.01
N GLY A 324 8.96 -9.90 -14.65
CA GLY A 324 10.06 -10.68 -14.07
C GLY A 324 10.70 -9.93 -12.91
N THR A 325 11.18 -10.65 -11.89
CA THR A 325 11.94 -10.03 -10.78
C THR A 325 13.20 -9.32 -11.26
N THR A 326 13.83 -9.83 -12.31
CA THR A 326 14.90 -9.15 -13.06
C THR A 326 14.54 -9.06 -14.55
N PRO A 327 15.21 -8.18 -15.33
CA PRO A 327 14.99 -8.10 -16.78
C PRO A 327 15.25 -9.39 -17.55
N GLU A 328 15.99 -10.35 -16.97
CA GLU A 328 16.29 -11.65 -17.56
C GLU A 328 15.23 -12.71 -17.21
N ASP A 329 14.47 -12.49 -16.13
CA ASP A 329 13.44 -13.42 -15.68
C ASP A 329 12.18 -13.31 -16.54
N ALA A 330 11.62 -14.47 -16.88
CA ALA A 330 10.30 -14.52 -17.47
C ALA A 330 9.25 -14.30 -16.37
N GLY A 331 8.54 -13.17 -16.43
CA GLY A 331 7.34 -12.91 -15.63
C GLY A 331 6.17 -13.84 -16.00
N LEU A 332 4.96 -13.47 -15.64
CA LEU A 332 3.78 -14.22 -16.07
C LEU A 332 3.45 -13.94 -17.54
N ALA A 333 2.88 -14.95 -18.21
CA ALA A 333 2.34 -14.76 -19.56
C ALA A 333 1.19 -13.73 -19.53
N SER A 334 1.02 -12.95 -20.59
CA SER A 334 0.01 -11.87 -20.66
C SER A 334 -1.45 -12.35 -20.53
N GLN A 335 -1.68 -13.66 -20.62
CA GLN A 335 -2.96 -14.35 -20.45
C GLN A 335 -3.23 -14.78 -19.01
N ASN A 336 -2.22 -14.70 -18.13
CA ASN A 336 -2.33 -15.05 -16.73
C ASN A 336 -2.71 -13.81 -15.93
N LEU A 337 -3.70 -13.95 -15.05
CA LEU A 337 -4.10 -12.95 -14.09
C LEU A 337 -4.02 -13.55 -12.69
N ILE A 338 -3.30 -12.86 -11.80
CA ILE A 338 -3.27 -13.23 -10.39
C ILE A 338 -4.51 -12.66 -9.72
N LEU A 339 -5.28 -13.51 -9.05
CA LEU A 339 -6.39 -13.11 -8.20
C LEU A 339 -6.02 -13.41 -6.76
N TRP A 340 -5.63 -12.40 -5.99
CA TRP A 340 -5.38 -12.57 -4.57
C TRP A 340 -6.69 -12.75 -3.81
N HIS A 341 -6.68 -13.60 -2.78
CA HIS A 341 -7.66 -13.46 -1.72
C HIS A 341 -7.21 -12.28 -0.85
N VAL A 342 -8.00 -11.21 -0.83
CA VAL A 342 -7.67 -9.97 -0.12
C VAL A 342 -8.63 -9.77 1.05
N ALA A 343 -8.17 -9.09 2.09
CA ALA A 343 -9.04 -8.62 3.15
C ALA A 343 -9.90 -7.45 2.65
N GLU A 344 -11.13 -7.71 2.23
CA GLU A 344 -11.99 -6.67 1.61
C GLU A 344 -12.38 -5.55 2.60
N LEU A 345 -12.68 -5.90 3.85
CA LEU A 345 -13.10 -4.97 4.90
C LEU A 345 -12.48 -5.35 6.26
N PRO A 346 -11.16 -5.25 6.43
CA PRO A 346 -10.51 -5.57 7.70
C PRO A 346 -10.90 -4.55 8.77
N LEU A 347 -11.01 -5.00 10.01
CA LEU A 347 -11.09 -4.13 11.17
C LEU A 347 -9.68 -3.67 11.54
N GLU A 348 -9.51 -2.36 11.67
CA GLU A 348 -8.23 -1.74 12.01
C GLU A 348 -8.27 -1.23 13.45
N SER A 349 -7.21 -1.50 14.22
CA SER A 349 -7.05 -0.89 15.54
C SER A 349 -6.55 0.54 15.45
N ALA A 350 -6.55 1.25 16.60
CA ALA A 350 -5.69 2.41 16.75
C ALA A 350 -4.21 2.01 16.52
N PRO A 351 -3.35 2.92 16.03
CA PRO A 351 -1.94 2.63 15.82
C PRO A 351 -1.25 2.19 17.11
N LEU A 352 -0.52 1.08 17.05
CA LEU A 352 0.44 0.68 18.09
C LEU A 352 1.64 1.61 18.06
N GLU A 353 2.12 1.92 16.86
CA GLU A 353 3.28 2.79 16.66
C GLU A 353 3.07 3.72 15.48
N ARG A 354 3.63 4.93 15.60
CA ARG A 354 3.79 5.89 14.50
C ARG A 354 5.19 6.46 14.58
N VAL A 355 6.02 6.17 13.59
CA VAL A 355 7.39 6.67 13.51
C VAL A 355 7.55 7.44 12.21
N GLN A 356 7.95 8.70 12.33
CA GLN A 356 8.20 9.56 11.18
C GLN A 356 9.68 9.63 10.88
N PHE A 357 10.04 9.50 9.61
CA PHE A 357 11.41 9.61 9.12
C PHE A 357 11.52 10.81 8.19
N GLY A 358 12.53 11.65 8.39
CA GLY A 358 12.73 12.84 7.57
C GLY A 358 14.18 13.30 7.60
N LEU A 359 14.68 13.67 6.42
CA LEU A 359 15.99 14.30 6.29
C LEU A 359 15.87 15.77 6.69
N ASP A 360 16.77 16.20 7.55
CA ASP A 360 16.92 17.61 7.92
C ASP A 360 18.15 18.18 7.21
N GLU A 361 17.91 19.12 6.31
CA GLU A 361 18.96 19.77 5.52
C GLU A 361 19.90 20.64 6.37
N GLU A 362 19.42 21.21 7.48
CA GLU A 362 20.25 22.07 8.33
C GLU A 362 21.28 21.27 9.13
N SER A 363 20.87 20.13 9.70
CA SER A 363 21.79 19.25 10.45
C SER A 363 22.49 18.20 9.59
N ASN A 364 22.04 17.99 8.34
CA ASN A 364 22.48 16.90 7.47
C ASN A 364 22.34 15.52 8.14
N LEU A 365 21.27 15.34 8.92
CA LEU A 365 20.92 14.10 9.61
C LEU A 365 19.57 13.59 9.11
N LEU A 366 19.41 12.26 9.12
CA LEU A 366 18.09 11.66 9.08
C LEU A 366 17.56 11.57 10.52
N TRP A 367 16.35 12.03 10.74
CA TRP A 367 15.64 11.90 12.01
C TRP A 367 14.58 10.82 11.92
N ALA A 368 14.55 9.91 12.89
CA ALA A 368 13.38 9.09 13.19
C ALA A 368 12.71 9.61 14.47
N VAL A 369 11.41 9.85 14.40
CA VAL A 369 10.63 10.49 15.47
C VAL A 369 9.48 9.59 15.87
N GLU A 370 9.49 9.11 17.11
CA GLU A 370 8.39 8.33 17.65
C GLU A 370 7.26 9.27 18.08
N ARG A 371 6.11 9.16 17.43
CA ARG A 371 4.89 9.91 17.77
C ARG A 371 3.96 9.10 18.64
N THR A 372 3.91 7.79 18.39
CA THR A 372 3.10 6.85 19.14
C THR A 372 3.93 5.59 19.35
N VAL A 373 3.91 5.07 20.58
CA VAL A 373 4.55 3.81 20.98
C VAL A 373 3.61 3.11 21.94
N ASP A 374 3.44 1.79 21.79
CA ASP A 374 2.52 0.96 22.58
C ASP A 374 1.09 1.55 22.67
N GLY A 375 0.61 2.13 21.57
CA GLY A 375 -0.72 2.73 21.47
C GLY A 375 -0.91 4.04 22.25
N ARG A 376 0.18 4.64 22.77
CA ARG A 376 0.15 5.91 23.50
C ARG A 376 0.93 6.98 22.76
N GLU A 377 0.37 8.17 22.66
CA GLU A 377 1.12 9.32 22.14
C GLU A 377 2.26 9.66 23.08
N VAL A 378 3.44 9.79 22.48
CA VAL A 378 4.68 9.99 23.21
C VAL A 378 4.72 11.36 23.89
N GLU A 379 4.16 12.39 23.25
CA GLU A 379 4.08 13.76 23.80
C GLU A 379 3.23 13.87 25.07
N LEU A 380 2.33 12.90 25.31
CA LEU A 380 1.50 12.83 26.52
C LEU A 380 2.18 12.10 27.68
N ARG A 381 3.33 11.47 27.46
CA ARG A 381 4.04 10.71 28.50
C ARG A 381 4.79 11.68 29.41
N GLU A 382 4.67 11.47 30.71
CA GLU A 382 5.56 12.13 31.66
C GLU A 382 6.98 11.64 31.42
N ILE A 383 7.87 12.57 31.09
CA ILE A 383 9.31 12.31 30.97
C ILE A 383 9.89 12.52 32.36
N ASP A 384 10.43 11.45 32.95
CA ASP A 384 11.19 11.56 34.19
C ASP A 384 12.32 12.57 33.97
N ALA A 385 12.27 13.67 34.72
CA ALA A 385 13.32 14.66 34.65
C ALA A 385 14.62 13.98 35.11
N PRO A 386 15.71 14.03 34.33
CA PRO A 386 16.98 13.49 34.81
C PRO A 386 17.41 14.25 36.07
N ASP A 387 18.02 13.52 37.00
CA ASP A 387 18.43 14.02 38.32
C ASP A 387 19.49 15.14 38.25
N SER A 388 20.08 15.40 37.08
CA SER A 388 21.09 16.43 36.87
C SER A 388 20.47 17.83 36.72
N LEU A 389 21.07 18.81 37.40
CA LEU A 389 20.67 20.21 37.30
C LEU A 389 20.93 20.73 35.88
N ARG A 390 20.03 21.58 35.37
CA ARG A 390 20.28 22.37 34.16
C ARG A 390 21.35 23.42 34.45
N PHE A 391 22.06 23.85 33.40
CA PHE A 391 23.05 24.94 33.54
C PHE A 391 22.43 26.23 34.09
N ASN A 392 21.14 26.45 33.85
CA ASN A 392 20.44 27.67 34.21
C ASN A 392 19.04 27.35 34.76
N ASP A 393 18.97 27.01 36.05
CA ASP A 393 17.72 26.63 36.73
C ASP A 393 17.19 27.81 37.55
N GLY A 394 16.01 28.36 37.21
CA GLY A 394 15.46 29.57 37.86
C GLY A 394 14.63 30.46 36.94
N LYS A 395 14.17 31.62 37.46
CA LYS A 395 13.57 32.70 36.65
C LYS A 395 14.57 33.84 36.53
N PRO A 396 14.77 34.44 35.35
CA PRO A 396 15.70 35.55 35.20
C PRO A 396 15.25 36.71 36.08
N SER A 397 16.21 37.48 36.58
CA SER A 397 15.90 38.66 37.39
C SER A 397 15.06 39.63 36.57
N GLY A 398 13.86 39.95 37.04
CA GLY A 398 12.98 40.94 36.41
C GLY A 398 13.47 42.38 36.58
N ASP A 399 14.59 42.59 37.28
CA ASP A 399 15.15 43.90 37.56
C ASP A 399 15.99 44.42 36.38
N ALA A 400 15.42 45.37 35.64
CA ALA A 400 16.06 46.01 34.50
C ALA A 400 17.23 46.93 34.87
N CYS A 401 17.50 47.16 36.16
CA CYS A 401 18.60 48.01 36.63
C CYS A 401 19.92 47.25 36.85
N ASN A 402 19.91 45.92 36.85
CA ASN A 402 21.12 45.11 36.99
C ASN A 402 21.68 44.68 35.63
N ALA A 403 22.99 44.47 35.57
CA ALA A 403 23.62 43.92 34.37
C ALA A 403 23.15 42.46 34.19
N ARG A 404 22.71 42.12 32.99
CA ARG A 404 22.29 40.76 32.65
C ARG A 404 23.51 39.89 32.47
N GLU A 405 23.59 38.83 33.27
CA GLU A 405 24.58 37.77 33.07
C GLU A 405 23.99 36.72 32.14
N TYR A 406 24.83 35.99 31.40
CA TYR A 406 24.39 34.94 30.49
C TYR A 406 25.20 33.68 30.73
N ALA A 407 24.51 32.54 30.81
CA ALA A 407 25.09 31.22 30.82
C ALA A 407 25.13 30.65 29.40
N TYR A 408 26.26 30.04 29.05
CA TYR A 408 26.39 29.31 27.79
C TYR A 408 25.75 27.93 27.92
N VAL A 409 24.79 27.65 27.05
CA VAL A 409 24.04 26.39 26.96
C VAL A 409 24.36 25.73 25.61
N PRO A 410 25.21 24.69 25.59
CA PRO A 410 25.77 24.15 24.35
C PRO A 410 24.74 23.47 23.43
N ALA A 411 23.65 22.92 23.97
CA ALA A 411 22.60 22.31 23.17
C ALA A 411 21.21 22.55 23.81
N GLN A 412 20.29 23.15 23.05
CA GLN A 412 18.91 23.39 23.47
C GLN A 412 17.92 22.83 22.45
N GLY A 413 16.78 22.30 22.96
CA GLY A 413 15.71 21.76 22.13
C GLY A 413 15.85 20.27 21.82
N ILE A 414 16.80 19.57 22.47
CA ILE A 414 16.85 18.11 22.50
C ILE A 414 15.64 17.62 23.31
N VAL A 415 14.88 16.68 22.75
CA VAL A 415 13.71 16.06 23.36
C VAL A 415 13.85 14.54 23.18
N PRO A 416 13.36 13.74 24.13
CA PRO A 416 13.28 12.29 23.97
C PRO A 416 12.52 11.89 22.71
N HIS A 417 12.71 10.66 22.24
CA HIS A 417 12.01 10.05 21.09
C HIS A 417 12.35 10.62 19.71
N TRP A 418 13.44 11.39 19.62
CA TRP A 418 14.07 11.81 18.37
C TRP A 418 15.42 11.11 18.23
N HIS A 419 15.52 10.23 17.23
CA HIS A 419 16.67 9.36 17.04
C HIS A 419 17.41 9.77 15.75
N PRO A 420 18.64 10.29 15.85
CA PRO A 420 19.42 10.67 14.69
C PRO A 420 20.03 9.46 14.00
N TYR A 421 20.19 9.58 12.68
CA TYR A 421 20.93 8.64 11.86
C TYR A 421 22.02 9.40 11.11
N THR A 422 23.23 8.85 11.14
CA THR A 422 24.38 9.40 10.40
C THR A 422 24.79 8.46 9.29
N LEU A 423 25.27 9.01 8.17
CA LEU A 423 25.84 8.21 7.10
C LEU A 423 27.13 7.55 7.58
N ASN A 424 27.23 6.23 7.47
CA ASN A 424 28.47 5.53 7.71
C ASN A 424 29.32 5.53 6.42
N GLU A 425 30.41 6.29 6.40
CA GLU A 425 31.29 6.44 5.23
C GLU A 425 32.34 5.33 5.12
N GLU A 426 32.61 4.59 6.20
CA GLU A 426 33.66 3.57 6.30
C GLU A 426 33.14 2.17 5.97
N VAL A 427 32.74 1.94 4.71
CA VAL A 427 32.50 0.57 4.23
C VAL A 427 33.29 0.33 2.95
N GLU A 428 34.49 -0.25 3.10
CA GLU A 428 35.33 -0.65 1.97
C GLU A 428 34.59 -1.76 1.18
N GLY A 429 34.06 -1.41 0.00
CA GLY A 429 33.33 -2.34 -0.88
C GLY A 429 31.88 -2.66 -0.48
N GLY A 430 31.32 -2.03 0.56
CA GLY A 430 29.94 -2.27 0.99
C GLY A 430 28.96 -1.16 0.66
N GLN A 431 27.67 -1.41 0.88
CA GLN A 431 26.60 -0.45 0.64
C GLN A 431 26.58 0.62 1.74
N ARG A 432 26.46 1.90 1.35
CA ARG A 432 26.28 3.01 2.30
C ARG A 432 24.98 2.84 3.07
N ARG A 433 25.04 3.01 4.39
CA ARG A 433 23.89 2.93 5.30
C ARG A 433 23.86 4.14 6.24
N LEU A 434 22.65 4.60 6.53
CA LEU A 434 22.36 5.53 7.62
C LEU A 434 22.24 4.71 8.90
N VAL A 435 23.09 4.93 9.89
CA VAL A 435 23.16 4.14 11.12
C VAL A 435 22.62 4.96 12.28
N GLN A 436 21.71 4.39 13.06
CA GLN A 436 21.11 5.02 14.23
C GLN A 436 22.18 5.38 15.26
N ARG A 437 22.09 6.58 15.85
CA ARG A 437 22.98 7.08 16.90
C ARG A 437 22.15 7.52 18.11
N HIS A 438 22.81 7.64 19.25
CA HIS A 438 22.20 8.18 20.47
C HIS A 438 22.59 9.64 20.65
N LEU A 439 21.64 10.46 21.13
CA LEU A 439 21.91 11.84 21.53
C LEU A 439 22.38 11.91 22.98
N LEU A 440 23.21 12.90 23.26
CA LEU A 440 23.59 13.32 24.60
C LEU A 440 23.00 14.72 24.86
N ASP A 441 22.35 14.91 26.01
CA ASP A 441 21.84 16.19 26.47
C ASP A 441 22.92 16.98 27.19
N PHE A 442 23.49 17.97 26.51
CA PHE A 442 24.44 18.90 27.08
C PHE A 442 23.79 20.15 27.69
N SER A 443 22.46 20.23 27.85
CA SER A 443 21.83 21.33 28.60
C SER A 443 21.96 21.20 30.12
N ARG A 444 22.60 20.11 30.57
CA ARG A 444 22.77 19.69 31.97
C ARG A 444 24.23 19.80 32.39
N GLN A 445 24.46 20.01 33.68
CA GLN A 445 25.82 20.05 34.25
C GLN A 445 26.61 18.77 33.96
N GLU A 446 25.95 17.61 34.03
CA GLU A 446 26.47 16.33 33.59
C GLU A 446 25.70 15.88 32.35
N PRO A 447 26.37 15.60 31.21
CA PRO A 447 25.70 15.15 30.01
C PRO A 447 24.96 13.83 30.23
N VAL A 448 23.68 13.79 29.88
CA VAL A 448 22.82 12.59 30.03
C VAL A 448 22.51 11.99 28.66
N THR A 449 22.64 10.67 28.51
CA THR A 449 22.23 9.99 27.28
C THR A 449 20.71 9.99 27.15
N MET A 450 20.22 10.36 25.98
CA MET A 450 18.79 10.29 25.67
C MET A 450 18.29 8.85 25.65
N PRO A 451 17.02 8.60 25.99
CA PRO A 451 16.43 7.26 25.94
C PRO A 451 16.64 6.59 24.57
N ALA A 452 16.89 5.29 24.60
CA ALA A 452 16.92 4.45 23.41
C ALA A 452 15.52 4.41 22.76
N PRO A 453 15.42 4.15 21.44
CA PRO A 453 14.13 3.99 20.79
C PRO A 453 13.34 2.82 21.39
N GLU A 454 12.03 3.01 21.49
CA GLU A 454 11.10 2.02 22.01
C GLU A 454 10.34 1.31 20.89
N ALA A 455 10.09 1.98 19.77
CA ALA A 455 9.32 1.43 18.66
C ALA A 455 10.01 0.22 18.02
N ALA A 456 9.25 -0.83 17.71
CA ALA A 456 9.75 -2.06 17.11
C ALA A 456 10.48 -1.83 15.78
N VAL A 457 10.03 -0.87 14.97
CA VAL A 457 10.64 -0.51 13.69
C VAL A 457 12.03 0.16 13.81
N LEU A 458 12.42 0.56 15.02
CA LEU A 458 13.68 1.22 15.32
C LEU A 458 14.66 0.34 16.11
N GLN A 459 14.27 -0.91 16.40
CA GLN A 459 15.07 -1.83 17.21
C GLN A 459 16.29 -2.34 16.44
N ALA A 460 17.33 -2.72 17.21
CA ALA A 460 18.51 -3.36 16.69
C ALA A 460 18.19 -4.70 16.00
N ASP A 461 19.07 -5.15 15.12
CA ASP A 461 18.92 -6.48 14.51
C ASP A 461 19.13 -7.60 15.54
N LYS A 462 18.90 -8.86 15.14
CA LYS A 462 19.08 -10.03 16.02
C LYS A 462 20.53 -10.21 16.54
N ASN A 463 21.51 -9.54 15.94
CA ASN A 463 22.92 -9.56 16.33
C ASN A 463 23.31 -8.33 17.16
N ASP A 464 22.34 -7.54 17.61
CA ASP A 464 22.52 -6.32 18.41
C ASP A 464 23.26 -5.20 17.64
N HIS A 465 23.23 -5.23 16.30
CA HIS A 465 23.72 -4.10 15.51
C HIS A 465 22.70 -2.96 15.53
N PRO A 466 23.15 -1.69 15.64
CA PRO A 466 22.26 -0.55 15.59
C PRO A 466 21.39 -0.56 14.33
N HIS A 467 20.14 -0.14 14.49
CA HIS A 467 19.23 -0.04 13.36
C HIS A 467 19.83 0.82 12.24
N HIS A 468 19.66 0.40 11.00
CA HIS A 468 20.25 1.08 9.86
C HIS A 468 19.28 1.12 8.69
N ILE A 469 19.36 2.19 7.91
CA ILE A 469 18.42 2.49 6.82
C ILE A 469 19.21 2.72 5.53
N ALA A 470 18.68 2.22 4.42
CA ALA A 470 19.19 2.51 3.09
C ALA A 470 18.91 3.99 2.74
N PRO A 471 19.89 4.77 2.25
CA PRO A 471 19.66 6.19 1.91
C PRO A 471 18.51 6.42 0.92
N LEU A 472 18.26 5.47 0.01
CA LEU A 472 17.17 5.51 -0.98
C LEU A 472 15.79 5.19 -0.39
N ALA A 473 15.71 4.70 0.86
CA ALA A 473 14.44 4.35 1.50
C ALA A 473 13.63 5.59 1.89
N ILE A 474 14.27 6.73 2.10
CA ILE A 474 13.63 7.96 2.58
C ILE A 474 13.58 8.99 1.44
N PRO A 475 12.40 9.34 0.91
CA PRO A 475 12.24 10.42 -0.05
C PRO A 475 12.44 11.78 0.63
N VAL A 476 12.58 12.84 -0.18
CA VAL A 476 12.82 14.23 0.30
C VAL A 476 11.75 14.70 1.29
N ASN A 477 10.48 14.39 1.03
CA ASN A 477 9.38 14.80 1.92
C ASN A 477 9.32 13.98 3.22
N GLY A 478 10.11 12.91 3.35
CA GLY A 478 10.03 11.97 4.46
C GLY A 478 8.88 10.97 4.33
N ILE A 479 8.81 10.04 5.29
CA ILE A 479 7.79 8.99 5.37
C ILE A 479 7.31 8.82 6.81
N GLU A 480 6.14 8.24 6.97
CA GLU A 480 5.65 7.72 8.23
C GLU A 480 5.50 6.20 8.10
N VAL A 481 6.04 5.47 9.08
CA VAL A 481 5.77 4.05 9.25
C VAL A 481 4.84 3.89 10.43
N GLU A 482 3.72 3.24 10.19
CA GLU A 482 2.70 2.98 11.18
C GLU A 482 2.59 1.48 11.40
N ARG A 483 2.44 1.07 12.66
CA ARG A 483 2.19 -0.33 13.03
C ARG A 483 0.83 -0.43 13.72
N ARG A 484 -0.05 -1.33 13.28
CA ARG A 484 -1.41 -1.51 13.85
C ARG A 484 -1.89 -2.96 13.77
N TRP A 485 -2.85 -3.32 14.63
CA TRP A 485 -3.54 -4.61 14.49
C TRP A 485 -4.58 -4.55 13.39
N MET A 486 -4.62 -5.61 12.60
CA MET A 486 -5.59 -5.85 11.55
C MET A 486 -6.33 -7.15 11.84
N LEU A 487 -7.66 -7.14 11.72
CA LEU A 487 -8.50 -8.31 11.92
C LEU A 487 -9.44 -8.48 10.72
N ALA A 488 -9.30 -9.59 10.01
CA ALA A 488 -10.19 -9.99 8.94
C ALA A 488 -10.81 -11.37 9.23
N ARG A 489 -11.58 -11.87 8.27
CA ARG A 489 -12.02 -13.27 8.27
C ARG A 489 -11.44 -13.97 7.06
N ASP A 490 -11.11 -15.24 7.26
CA ASP A 490 -10.76 -16.15 6.16
C ASP A 490 -12.03 -16.57 5.39
N MET A 491 -11.86 -17.32 4.30
CA MET A 491 -12.97 -17.85 3.50
C MET A 491 -13.91 -18.81 4.25
N ASN A 492 -13.48 -19.34 5.41
CA ASN A 492 -14.27 -20.20 6.29
C ASN A 492 -14.97 -19.40 7.43
N GLY A 493 -14.79 -18.08 7.47
CA GLY A 493 -15.32 -17.20 8.50
C GLY A 493 -14.52 -17.18 9.81
N GLN A 494 -13.37 -17.84 9.89
CA GLN A 494 -12.48 -17.80 11.05
C GLN A 494 -11.72 -16.46 11.13
N PRO A 495 -11.48 -15.92 12.34
CA PRO A 495 -10.76 -14.66 12.48
C PRO A 495 -9.28 -14.83 12.14
N VAL A 496 -8.76 -13.92 11.31
CA VAL A 496 -7.33 -13.79 10.99
C VAL A 496 -6.85 -12.46 11.57
N LEU A 497 -5.93 -12.52 12.53
CA LEU A 497 -5.36 -11.36 13.21
C LEU A 497 -3.87 -11.27 12.90
N TRP A 498 -3.41 -10.11 12.47
CA TRP A 498 -1.99 -9.83 12.20
C TRP A 498 -1.64 -8.38 12.55
N ILE A 499 -0.35 -8.06 12.61
CA ILE A 499 0.14 -6.69 12.80
C ILE A 499 0.66 -6.19 11.45
N GLN A 500 0.02 -5.17 10.92
CA GLN A 500 0.47 -4.51 9.69
C GLN A 500 1.50 -3.44 10.01
N ARG A 501 2.54 -3.34 9.17
CA ARG A 501 3.35 -2.13 9.01
C ARG A 501 3.00 -1.43 7.71
N CYS A 502 2.48 -0.21 7.80
CA CYS A 502 2.15 0.59 6.62
C CYS A 502 3.15 1.75 6.48
N ARG A 503 3.81 1.84 5.33
CA ARG A 503 4.68 2.97 4.96
C ARG A 503 3.92 3.97 4.10
N ARG A 504 3.82 5.21 4.56
CA ARG A 504 3.15 6.32 3.87
C ARG A 504 4.10 7.49 3.65
N SER A 505 3.90 8.24 2.57
CA SER A 505 4.64 9.48 2.34
C SER A 505 4.11 10.59 3.25
N LEU A 506 5.01 11.42 3.77
CA LEU A 506 4.61 12.64 4.48
C LEU A 506 4.25 13.75 3.49
N LEU A 507 3.27 14.57 3.85
CA LEU A 507 2.89 15.77 3.09
C LEU A 507 3.89 16.90 3.25
N SER A 508 4.68 16.88 4.31
CA SER A 508 5.67 17.90 4.65
C SER A 508 6.87 17.24 5.31
N PRO A 509 8.10 17.71 5.04
CA PRO A 509 9.27 17.22 5.75
C PRO A 509 9.17 17.50 7.25
N LEU A 510 9.87 16.69 8.03
CA LEU A 510 9.97 16.90 9.46
C LEU A 510 10.72 18.20 9.75
N ALA A 511 10.06 19.12 10.44
CA ALA A 511 10.69 20.35 10.90
C ALA A 511 11.07 20.21 12.38
N ARG A 512 12.33 20.51 12.69
CA ARG A 512 12.79 20.77 14.05
C ARG A 512 13.65 22.02 14.05
N ARG A 513 13.62 22.75 15.17
CA ARG A 513 14.60 23.81 15.45
C ARG A 513 15.51 23.33 16.57
N LEU A 514 16.59 22.65 16.22
CA LEU A 514 17.70 22.43 17.14
C LEU A 514 18.50 23.73 17.23
N ARG A 515 18.87 24.13 18.46
CA ARG A 515 19.75 25.28 18.66
C ARG A 515 21.01 24.79 19.36
N PHE A 516 22.12 24.93 18.67
CA PHE A 516 23.44 24.72 19.23
C PHE A 516 23.95 26.06 19.78
N ASP A 517 24.68 26.02 20.89
CA ASP A 517 25.43 27.16 21.41
C ASP A 517 24.57 28.41 21.73
N VAL A 518 23.57 28.24 22.61
CA VAL A 518 22.68 29.34 23.04
C VAL A 518 23.26 30.04 24.26
N MET A 519 23.19 31.37 24.29
CA MET A 519 23.38 32.14 25.51
C MET A 519 22.01 32.38 26.16
N GLU A 520 21.77 31.80 27.32
CA GLU A 520 20.57 32.05 28.13
C GLU A 520 20.90 33.03 29.25
N GLU A 521 20.00 33.95 29.57
CA GLU A 521 20.20 34.89 30.68
C GLU A 521 20.32 34.13 32.01
N ALA A 522 21.47 34.25 32.67
CA ALA A 522 21.79 33.53 33.89
C ALA A 522 20.83 33.92 35.03
N ASN A 523 20.35 32.92 35.76
CA ASN A 523 19.53 33.08 36.94
C ASN A 523 20.43 33.16 38.19
N GLU A 524 20.01 33.93 39.20
CA GLU A 524 20.63 33.95 40.54
C GLU A 524 20.32 32.70 41.37
#